data_AF-A0A961BF34-F1
#
_entry.id   AF-A0A961BF34-F1
#
_cell.length_a   1.000
_cell.length_b   1.000
_cell.length_c   1.000
_cell.angle_alpha   90.00
_cell.angle_beta   90.00
_cell.angle_gamma   90.00
#
_symmetry.space_group_name_H-M   'P 1'
#
loop_
_entity.id
_entity.type
_entity.pdbx_description
1 polymer ?
#
loop_
_entity_poly.entity_id
_entity_poly.type
_entity_poly.pdbx_seq_one_letter_code
_entity_poly.pdbx_strand_id
1 'polypeptide(L)'
;MLRRTLAIFICLALPGTILAAPPEVARLAVTGLNTQSVTAVDWAPEGNLALAGPAGLWLGKSAPTGGHTWQTYWHDGLNRPGAVLLQDDKATLVLQTAELSRLIDLNADGTGDLSEVVLSAWGLNVGPPDQGTAPRALFRRDGSTLLAFASAAGNWAQRNPVPLPPKDEHFTWIPRWAGCLVLLAKDGRTTSVVAAGFSQVTALASGPEGQVFVLDAHSPWGAPAVYQLELNAWYGNPESLPQLPPPATAKGKTKSTQANAAPTPPSAQFPLALLPPSVCEHPSALAWVRLPGSGPNGDLIVGDASGGRLARVRLYGEGDHLKGCAGPWLSSSELAPGINALAPSPDGASLLAGLKSGAGVVLPTEPAAFHITELEIRDGWLECHFSSPLAQEVIDKAGDWPLAQWPLVPGRNPGEPQLVRSIRHIIEPEGTGVSFLLPPGMPPQALLAVDFRSLRSGSGDRLQVSQFFLPAQFTEPARTVPTPAPGAESSKKP
;
A
#
# COMPACT_ATOMS: atom_id res chain seq x y z
N MET A 1 -17.59 -63.87 -36.09
CA MET A 1 -17.61 -62.40 -36.26
C MET A 1 -17.67 -61.74 -34.89
N LEU A 2 -16.62 -60.97 -34.58
CA LEU A 2 -16.43 -59.97 -33.53
C LEU A 2 -17.28 -60.03 -32.23
N ARG A 3 -16.64 -60.38 -31.10
CA ARG A 3 -17.02 -59.86 -29.78
C ARG A 3 -15.85 -59.01 -29.26
N ARG A 4 -16.15 -57.73 -29.01
CA ARG A 4 -15.25 -56.69 -28.48
C ARG A 4 -14.96 -56.97 -27.00
N THR A 5 -13.68 -57.09 -26.66
CA THR A 5 -13.20 -57.02 -25.26
C THR A 5 -12.96 -55.55 -24.93
N LEU A 6 -13.77 -55.00 -24.03
CA LEU A 6 -13.62 -53.65 -23.51
C LEU A 6 -12.54 -53.70 -22.41
N ALA A 7 -11.38 -53.08 -22.65
CA ALA A 7 -10.36 -52.90 -21.63
C ALA A 7 -10.77 -51.72 -20.72
N ILE A 8 -11.03 -52.02 -19.45
CA ILE A 8 -11.22 -51.03 -18.40
C ILE A 8 -9.83 -50.52 -17.99
N PHE A 9 -9.47 -49.30 -18.41
CA PHE A 9 -8.34 -48.58 -17.83
C PHE A 9 -8.80 -47.95 -16.51
N ILE A 10 -8.37 -48.54 -15.40
CA ILE A 10 -8.39 -47.87 -14.10
C ILE A 10 -7.23 -46.87 -14.13
N CYS A 11 -7.54 -45.59 -14.39
CA CYS A 11 -6.61 -44.51 -14.07
C CYS A 11 -6.52 -44.41 -12.54
N LEU A 12 -5.44 -44.96 -11.98
CA LEU A 12 -4.96 -44.57 -10.67
C LEU A 12 -4.70 -43.06 -10.70
N ALA A 13 -5.59 -42.30 -10.08
CA ALA A 13 -5.33 -40.90 -9.77
C ALA A 13 -4.15 -40.87 -8.80
N LEU A 14 -2.98 -40.49 -9.29
CA LEU A 14 -1.94 -39.93 -8.44
C LEU A 14 -2.57 -38.74 -7.69
N PRO A 15 -2.28 -38.54 -6.39
CA PRO A 15 -2.71 -37.32 -5.71
C PRO A 15 -2.07 -36.14 -6.44
N GLY A 16 -2.85 -35.52 -7.32
CA GLY A 16 -2.48 -34.25 -7.92
C GLY A 16 -2.40 -33.24 -6.79
N THR A 17 -1.26 -32.59 -6.65
CA THR A 17 -1.13 -31.36 -5.87
C THR A 17 -2.23 -30.42 -6.32
N ILE A 18 -3.21 -30.17 -5.44
CA ILE A 18 -4.24 -29.15 -5.65
C ILE A 18 -3.52 -27.82 -5.42
N LEU A 19 -2.86 -27.31 -6.47
CA LEU A 19 -2.47 -25.91 -6.52
C LEU A 19 -3.77 -25.10 -6.39
N ALA A 20 -3.88 -24.26 -5.38
CA ALA A 20 -4.99 -23.31 -5.31
C ALA A 20 -4.99 -22.49 -6.61
N ALA A 21 -6.18 -22.29 -7.17
CA ALA A 21 -6.34 -21.45 -8.34
C ALA A 21 -5.81 -20.04 -8.00
N PRO A 22 -5.05 -19.40 -8.90
CA PRO A 22 -4.69 -17.99 -8.71
C PRO A 22 -5.96 -17.13 -8.63
N PRO A 23 -5.90 -15.94 -8.00
CA PRO A 23 -7.02 -15.01 -8.01
C PRO A 23 -7.58 -14.83 -9.42
N GLU A 24 -8.90 -14.85 -9.54
CA GLU A 24 -9.57 -14.62 -10.81
C GLU A 24 -9.61 -13.12 -11.09
N VAL A 25 -9.32 -12.73 -12.33
CA VAL A 25 -9.41 -11.34 -12.77
C VAL A 25 -10.35 -11.29 -13.95
N ALA A 26 -11.37 -10.45 -13.83
CA ALA A 26 -12.33 -10.19 -14.90
C ALA A 26 -12.28 -8.72 -15.31
N ARG A 27 -12.29 -8.46 -16.61
CA ARG A 27 -12.55 -7.12 -17.14
C ARG A 27 -14.02 -6.77 -16.95
N LEU A 28 -14.30 -5.55 -16.52
CA LEU A 28 -15.67 -5.04 -16.56
C LEU A 28 -16.01 -4.67 -17.99
N ALA A 29 -17.07 -5.28 -18.51
CA ALA A 29 -17.62 -4.94 -19.82
C ALA A 29 -18.36 -3.60 -19.72
N VAL A 30 -17.64 -2.50 -19.97
CA VAL A 30 -18.22 -1.16 -20.08
C VAL A 30 -18.37 -0.81 -21.55
N THR A 31 -19.50 -1.21 -22.14
CA THR A 31 -19.72 -1.09 -23.59
C THR A 31 -20.30 0.27 -23.97
N GLY A 32 -19.81 0.85 -25.08
CA GLY A 32 -20.38 2.08 -25.65
C GLY A 32 -19.95 3.38 -24.94
N LEU A 33 -19.05 3.31 -23.96
CA LEU A 33 -18.58 4.46 -23.20
C LEU A 33 -17.05 4.60 -23.31
N ASN A 34 -16.56 5.84 -23.34
CA ASN A 34 -15.12 6.11 -23.39
C ASN A 34 -14.51 6.06 -21.98
N THR A 35 -14.28 4.85 -21.45
CA THR A 35 -13.66 4.65 -20.13
C THR A 35 -12.13 4.53 -20.19
N GLN A 36 -11.46 5.20 -21.13
CA GLN A 36 -10.00 5.21 -21.11
C GLN A 36 -9.50 6.03 -19.90
N SER A 37 -8.44 5.54 -19.27
CA SER A 37 -7.81 6.15 -18.10
C SER A 37 -8.78 6.38 -16.94
N VAL A 38 -9.38 5.30 -16.41
CA VAL A 38 -10.12 5.37 -15.15
C VAL A 38 -9.11 5.60 -14.03
N THR A 39 -9.27 6.69 -13.28
CA THR A 39 -8.34 7.13 -12.22
C THR A 39 -8.98 7.23 -10.84
N ALA A 40 -10.31 7.10 -10.75
CA ALA A 40 -11.01 6.91 -9.49
C ALA A 40 -12.17 5.93 -9.68
N VAL A 41 -12.39 5.09 -8.66
CA VAL A 41 -13.46 4.09 -8.64
C VAL A 41 -14.06 4.02 -7.25
N ASP A 42 -15.33 3.67 -7.15
CA ASP A 42 -15.99 3.46 -5.87
C ASP A 42 -17.19 2.50 -5.98
N TRP A 43 -17.57 1.93 -4.84
CA TRP A 43 -18.75 1.09 -4.67
C TRP A 43 -19.85 1.87 -3.94
N ALA A 44 -21.06 1.78 -4.47
CA ALA A 44 -22.26 2.28 -3.84
C ALA A 44 -23.07 1.14 -3.18
N PRO A 45 -24.08 1.49 -2.35
CA PRO A 45 -25.06 0.52 -1.87
C PRO A 45 -25.63 -0.34 -2.99
N GLU A 46 -26.08 -1.55 -2.64
CA GLU A 46 -26.72 -2.50 -3.58
C GLU A 46 -25.81 -2.98 -4.73
N GLY A 47 -24.51 -2.75 -4.62
CA GLY A 47 -23.52 -3.19 -5.61
C GLY A 47 -23.41 -2.27 -6.81
N ASN A 48 -23.93 -1.04 -6.75
CA ASN A 48 -23.72 -0.05 -7.80
C ASN A 48 -22.26 0.41 -7.86
N LEU A 49 -21.81 0.84 -9.04
CA LEU A 49 -20.42 1.24 -9.29
C LEU A 49 -20.32 2.66 -9.80
N ALA A 50 -19.26 3.37 -9.39
CA ALA A 50 -18.86 4.64 -9.97
C ALA A 50 -17.44 4.55 -10.54
N LEU A 51 -17.27 5.01 -11.78
CA LEU A 51 -15.97 5.12 -12.45
C LEU A 51 -15.76 6.56 -12.90
N ALA A 52 -14.61 7.16 -12.58
CA ALA A 52 -14.25 8.48 -13.06
C ALA A 52 -12.91 8.47 -13.79
N GLY A 53 -12.85 9.21 -14.89
CA GLY A 53 -11.64 9.46 -15.67
C GLY A 53 -11.71 10.82 -16.36
N PRO A 54 -10.67 11.21 -17.11
CA PRO A 54 -10.63 12.51 -17.77
C PRO A 54 -11.81 12.78 -18.72
N ALA A 55 -12.38 11.72 -19.31
CA ALA A 55 -13.51 11.82 -20.23
C ALA A 55 -14.87 11.98 -19.54
N GLY A 56 -14.97 11.77 -18.22
CA GLY A 56 -16.24 11.90 -17.51
C GLY A 56 -16.38 10.97 -16.29
N LEU A 57 -17.62 10.88 -15.82
CA LEU A 57 -18.06 10.01 -14.73
C LEU A 57 -19.16 9.07 -15.25
N TRP A 58 -19.04 7.78 -14.93
CA TRP A 58 -19.98 6.74 -15.34
C TRP A 58 -20.51 5.98 -14.13
N LEU A 59 -21.81 5.69 -14.14
CA LEU A 59 -22.46 4.88 -13.12
C LEU A 59 -22.88 3.54 -13.70
N GLY A 60 -22.52 2.47 -13.01
CA GLY A 60 -22.88 1.10 -13.33
C GLY A 60 -23.90 0.57 -12.33
N LYS A 61 -25.18 0.54 -12.71
CA LYS A 61 -26.25 0.01 -11.86
C LYS A 61 -26.28 -1.51 -11.93
N SER A 62 -26.29 -2.16 -10.76
CA SER A 62 -26.37 -3.63 -10.67
C SER A 62 -27.65 -4.14 -11.33
N ALA A 63 -27.54 -5.17 -12.18
CA ALA A 63 -28.67 -5.76 -12.88
C ALA A 63 -29.12 -7.07 -12.21
N PRO A 64 -30.44 -7.36 -12.10
CA PRO A 64 -30.95 -8.60 -11.51
C PRO A 64 -30.46 -9.87 -12.21
N THR A 65 -30.13 -9.77 -13.50
CA THR A 65 -29.59 -10.86 -14.32
C THR A 65 -28.09 -11.10 -14.13
N GLY A 66 -27.45 -10.35 -13.23
CA GLY A 66 -26.00 -10.25 -13.09
C GLY A 66 -25.41 -9.20 -14.03
N GLY A 67 -24.28 -8.62 -13.60
CA GLY A 67 -23.58 -7.54 -14.32
C GLY A 67 -24.09 -6.14 -13.99
N HIS A 68 -23.65 -5.16 -14.78
CA HIS A 68 -24.01 -3.74 -14.60
C HIS A 68 -24.52 -3.13 -15.90
N THR A 69 -25.56 -2.31 -15.77
CA THR A 69 -25.99 -1.40 -16.85
C THR A 69 -25.32 -0.06 -16.64
N TRP A 70 -24.61 0.41 -17.67
CA TRP A 70 -23.77 1.60 -17.58
C TRP A 70 -24.42 2.80 -18.25
N GLN A 71 -24.27 3.96 -17.63
CA GLN A 71 -24.63 5.24 -18.21
C GLN A 71 -23.57 6.29 -17.88
N THR A 72 -23.45 7.30 -18.75
CA THR A 72 -22.65 8.47 -18.40
C THR A 72 -23.46 9.34 -17.46
N TYR A 73 -22.88 9.67 -16.32
CA TYR A 73 -23.47 10.61 -15.37
C TYR A 73 -22.93 12.02 -15.59
N TRP A 74 -21.67 12.19 -16.01
CA TRP A 74 -21.11 13.52 -16.28
C TRP A 74 -20.25 13.53 -17.55
N HIS A 75 -20.54 14.44 -18.47
CA HIS A 75 -19.95 14.49 -19.81
C HIS A 75 -18.87 15.56 -20.00
N ASP A 76 -18.82 16.61 -19.17
CA ASP A 76 -18.00 17.80 -19.42
C ASP A 76 -16.48 17.60 -19.18
N GLY A 77 -16.05 16.35 -19.07
CA GLY A 77 -14.70 15.97 -18.69
C GLY A 77 -14.38 16.29 -17.23
N LEU A 78 -13.34 15.66 -16.70
CA LEU A 78 -12.88 15.87 -15.33
C LEU A 78 -11.37 16.11 -15.32
N ASN A 79 -10.91 17.10 -14.56
CA ASN A 79 -9.48 17.43 -14.51
C ASN A 79 -8.74 16.48 -13.56
N ARG A 80 -8.29 15.35 -14.11
CA ARG A 80 -7.57 14.25 -13.41
C ARG A 80 -8.30 13.89 -12.10
N PRO A 81 -9.46 13.22 -12.19
CA PRO A 81 -10.20 12.84 -10.99
C PRO A 81 -9.35 11.89 -10.14
N GLY A 82 -9.11 12.25 -8.88
CA GLY A 82 -8.26 11.51 -7.96
C GLY A 82 -9.03 10.74 -6.88
N ALA A 83 -10.33 11.02 -6.72
CA ALA A 83 -11.25 10.22 -5.92
C ALA A 83 -12.69 10.48 -6.37
N VAL A 84 -13.57 9.50 -6.16
CA VAL A 84 -15.01 9.60 -6.40
C VAL A 84 -15.75 8.96 -5.22
N LEU A 85 -16.90 9.51 -4.86
CA LEU A 85 -17.85 8.91 -3.91
C LEU A 85 -19.26 9.11 -4.43
N LEU A 86 -19.96 8.00 -4.68
CA LEU A 86 -21.39 8.04 -4.95
C LEU A 86 -22.14 8.21 -3.61
N GLN A 87 -22.71 9.38 -3.35
CA GLN A 87 -23.43 9.65 -2.10
C GLN A 87 -24.80 8.97 -2.10
N ASP A 88 -25.50 9.08 -3.23
CA ASP A 88 -26.79 8.48 -3.55
C ASP A 88 -27.02 8.50 -5.07
N ASP A 89 -28.19 8.08 -5.54
CA ASP A 89 -28.54 8.04 -6.97
C ASP A 89 -28.56 9.42 -7.66
N LYS A 90 -28.50 10.52 -6.91
CA LYS A 90 -28.60 11.90 -7.41
C LYS A 90 -27.38 12.77 -7.11
N ALA A 91 -26.44 12.31 -6.29
CA ALA A 91 -25.29 13.12 -5.90
C ALA A 91 -24.00 12.30 -5.85
N THR A 92 -22.97 12.81 -6.53
CA THR A 92 -21.62 12.23 -6.52
C THR A 92 -20.60 13.30 -6.13
N LEU A 93 -19.69 13.00 -5.23
CA LEU A 93 -18.50 13.82 -4.97
C LEU A 93 -17.35 13.35 -5.87
N VAL A 94 -16.64 14.31 -6.48
CA VAL A 94 -15.45 14.05 -7.28
C VAL A 94 -14.34 14.99 -6.84
N LEU A 95 -13.20 14.42 -6.45
CA LEU A 95 -11.99 15.20 -6.21
C LEU A 95 -11.21 15.34 -7.51
N GLN A 96 -10.93 16.58 -7.88
CA GLN A 96 -10.15 16.96 -9.06
C GLN A 96 -8.86 17.67 -8.64
N THR A 97 -8.01 17.96 -9.63
CA THR A 97 -6.72 18.65 -9.41
C THR A 97 -6.87 19.97 -8.62
N ALA A 98 -7.94 20.72 -8.85
CA ALA A 98 -8.13 22.07 -8.30
C ALA A 98 -9.32 22.22 -7.33
N GLU A 99 -10.21 21.24 -7.26
CA GLU A 99 -11.43 21.33 -6.46
C GLU A 99 -12.01 19.97 -6.10
N LEU A 100 -12.78 19.95 -5.02
CA LEU A 100 -13.74 18.91 -4.69
C LEU A 100 -15.11 19.45 -5.12
N SER A 101 -15.74 18.75 -6.05
CA SER A 101 -17.02 19.15 -6.63
C SER A 101 -18.09 18.13 -6.26
N ARG A 102 -19.32 18.59 -6.06
CA ARG A 102 -20.52 17.77 -5.98
C ARG A 102 -21.28 17.88 -7.28
N LEU A 103 -21.49 16.75 -7.94
CA LEU A 103 -22.23 16.63 -9.18
C LEU A 103 -23.64 16.12 -8.86
N ILE A 104 -24.67 16.87 -9.24
CA ILE A 104 -26.06 16.66 -8.80
C ILE A 104 -26.97 16.44 -10.01
N ASP A 105 -27.72 15.35 -10.00
CA ASP A 105 -28.85 15.08 -10.89
C ASP A 105 -30.12 15.72 -10.30
N LEU A 106 -30.58 16.81 -10.93
CA LEU A 106 -31.71 17.60 -10.46
C LEU A 106 -33.04 16.99 -10.85
N ASN A 107 -33.08 16.21 -11.93
CA ASN A 107 -34.32 15.74 -12.56
C ASN A 107 -34.56 14.22 -12.39
N ALA A 108 -33.61 13.51 -11.78
CA ALA A 108 -33.59 12.05 -11.57
C ALA A 108 -33.51 11.21 -12.86
N ASP A 109 -32.94 11.74 -13.95
CA ASP A 109 -32.75 11.00 -15.21
C ASP A 109 -31.48 10.14 -15.23
N GLY A 110 -30.65 10.24 -14.19
CA GLY A 110 -29.40 9.51 -14.06
C GLY A 110 -28.18 10.23 -14.64
N THR A 111 -28.32 11.51 -15.01
CA THR A 111 -27.28 12.41 -15.48
C THR A 111 -27.14 13.58 -14.51
N GLY A 112 -25.91 13.96 -14.16
CA GLY A 112 -25.66 15.17 -13.39
C GLY A 112 -25.92 16.42 -14.23
N ASP A 113 -26.70 17.34 -13.68
CA ASP A 113 -27.08 18.62 -14.30
C ASP A 113 -26.27 19.81 -13.74
N LEU A 114 -25.86 19.69 -12.47
CA LEU A 114 -25.26 20.79 -11.71
C LEU A 114 -23.94 20.34 -11.08
N SER A 115 -22.93 21.21 -11.15
CA SER A 115 -21.69 21.08 -10.38
C SER A 115 -21.62 22.17 -9.32
N GLU A 116 -21.52 21.77 -8.06
CA GLU A 116 -21.28 22.65 -6.91
C GLU A 116 -19.85 22.47 -6.40
N VAL A 117 -19.10 23.57 -6.27
CA VAL A 117 -17.77 23.52 -5.64
C VAL A 117 -17.93 23.39 -4.13
N VAL A 118 -17.51 22.25 -3.57
CA VAL A 118 -17.50 22.01 -2.12
C VAL A 118 -16.28 22.67 -1.49
N LEU A 119 -15.10 22.50 -2.12
CA LEU A 119 -13.84 23.09 -1.63
C LEU A 119 -12.85 23.24 -2.79
N SER A 120 -12.21 24.40 -2.91
CA SER A 120 -11.19 24.69 -3.95
C SER A 120 -9.98 25.48 -3.41
N ALA A 121 -9.76 25.38 -2.10
CA ALA A 121 -8.86 26.27 -1.36
C ALA A 121 -7.35 26.05 -1.59
N TRP A 122 -6.96 24.97 -2.29
CA TRP A 122 -5.56 24.57 -2.49
C TRP A 122 -4.94 25.05 -3.80
N GLY A 123 -5.75 25.51 -4.76
CA GLY A 123 -5.26 25.86 -6.08
C GLY A 123 -4.95 24.63 -6.93
N LEU A 124 -3.97 24.71 -7.83
CA LEU A 124 -3.61 23.58 -8.71
C LEU A 124 -2.54 22.71 -8.04
N ASN A 125 -2.89 21.49 -7.61
CA ASN A 125 -1.92 20.52 -7.08
C ASN A 125 -1.74 19.36 -8.07
N VAL A 126 -0.59 19.29 -8.73
CA VAL A 126 -0.31 18.30 -9.81
C VAL A 126 0.89 17.40 -9.51
N GLY A 127 1.50 17.54 -8.33
CA GLY A 127 2.80 16.94 -8.01
C GLY A 127 3.90 17.35 -8.99
N PRO A 128 5.07 16.70 -8.95
CA PRO A 128 6.14 16.89 -9.92
C PRO A 128 5.66 16.60 -11.36
N PRO A 129 6.11 17.38 -12.38
CA PRO A 129 5.64 17.27 -13.77
C PRO A 129 5.81 15.89 -14.41
N ASP A 130 6.79 15.10 -13.96
CA ASP A 130 7.08 13.74 -14.43
C ASP A 130 6.17 12.67 -13.79
N GLN A 131 5.42 13.03 -12.74
CA GLN A 131 4.65 12.08 -11.92
C GLN A 131 3.16 12.44 -11.76
N GLY A 132 2.74 13.67 -12.11
CA GLY A 132 1.35 14.03 -12.44
C GLY A 132 0.25 13.62 -11.43
N THR A 133 0.56 13.56 -10.14
CA THR A 133 -0.36 13.01 -9.12
C THR A 133 -1.38 14.06 -8.70
N ALA A 134 -2.63 13.86 -9.13
CA ALA A 134 -3.77 14.63 -8.61
C ALA A 134 -3.98 14.38 -7.09
N PRO A 135 -4.64 15.30 -6.37
CA PRO A 135 -5.01 15.08 -4.97
C PRO A 135 -5.80 13.77 -4.80
N ARG A 136 -5.67 13.15 -3.63
CA ARG A 136 -6.39 11.91 -3.28
C ARG A 136 -7.35 12.17 -2.13
N ALA A 137 -8.44 11.41 -2.07
CA ALA A 137 -9.39 11.48 -0.98
C ALA A 137 -9.63 10.10 -0.36
N LEU A 138 -9.85 10.09 0.95
CA LEU A 138 -10.54 9.02 1.63
C LEU A 138 -11.83 9.60 2.21
N PHE A 139 -12.95 9.23 1.63
CA PHE A 139 -14.27 9.57 2.16
C PHE A 139 -14.60 8.64 3.32
N ARG A 140 -14.87 9.21 4.51
CA ARG A 140 -15.04 8.44 5.75
C ARG A 140 -16.53 8.28 6.07
N ARG A 141 -16.86 7.19 6.77
CA ARG A 141 -18.24 6.87 7.18
C ARG A 141 -18.87 7.91 8.11
N ASP A 142 -18.06 8.67 8.84
CA ASP A 142 -18.52 9.75 9.71
C ASP A 142 -18.89 11.05 8.95
N GLY A 143 -18.79 11.02 7.62
CA GLY A 143 -19.06 12.15 6.73
C GLY A 143 -17.90 13.13 6.58
N SER A 144 -16.77 12.90 7.27
CA SER A 144 -15.54 13.66 7.04
C SER A 144 -14.77 13.12 5.84
N THR A 145 -13.92 13.97 5.25
CA THR A 145 -13.07 13.59 4.12
C THR A 145 -11.63 13.89 4.46
N LEU A 146 -10.75 12.90 4.30
CA LEU A 146 -9.32 13.14 4.36
C LEU A 146 -8.80 13.39 2.95
N LEU A 147 -8.22 14.56 2.73
CA LEU A 147 -7.62 14.98 1.46
C LEU A 147 -6.10 14.87 1.59
N ALA A 148 -5.45 14.29 0.59
CA ALA A 148 -4.00 14.20 0.52
C ALA A 148 -3.48 14.95 -0.69
N PHE A 149 -2.43 15.75 -0.46
CA PHE A 149 -1.82 16.60 -1.47
C PHE A 149 -0.35 16.22 -1.62
N ALA A 150 0.08 16.03 -2.87
CA ALA A 150 1.49 15.81 -3.16
C ALA A 150 2.30 17.08 -2.89
N SER A 151 3.57 16.89 -2.57
CA SER A 151 4.58 17.95 -2.59
C SER A 151 4.74 18.48 -4.02
N ALA A 152 4.98 19.78 -4.19
CA ALA A 152 5.23 20.38 -5.50
C ALA A 152 6.61 19.98 -6.05
N ALA A 153 7.61 19.84 -5.18
CA ALA A 153 8.96 19.39 -5.53
C ALA A 153 9.20 17.88 -5.34
N GLY A 154 8.27 17.13 -4.75
CA GLY A 154 8.47 15.71 -4.43
C GLY A 154 9.72 15.48 -3.57
N ASN A 155 10.49 14.44 -3.87
CA ASN A 155 11.75 14.15 -3.17
C ASN A 155 12.90 15.11 -3.50
N TRP A 156 12.75 16.01 -4.47
CA TRP A 156 13.79 16.99 -4.79
C TRP A 156 14.05 17.94 -3.62
N ALA A 157 13.00 18.38 -2.92
CA ALA A 157 13.10 19.30 -1.77
C ALA A 157 13.93 18.73 -0.61
N GLN A 158 14.00 17.41 -0.49
CA GLN A 158 14.83 16.74 0.53
C GLN A 158 16.29 16.60 0.09
N ARG A 159 16.52 16.29 -1.20
CA ARG A 159 17.86 16.13 -1.76
C ARG A 159 18.59 17.45 -1.92
N ASN A 160 17.84 18.54 -2.08
CA ASN A 160 18.35 19.89 -2.25
C ASN A 160 17.75 20.83 -1.19
N PRO A 161 18.17 20.74 0.08
CA PRO A 161 17.75 21.65 1.14
C PRO A 161 18.44 23.01 1.00
N VAL A 162 18.38 23.61 -0.18
CA VAL A 162 18.71 25.02 -0.39
C VAL A 162 17.55 25.82 0.21
N PRO A 163 17.76 26.99 0.85
CA PRO A 163 16.65 27.91 1.06
C PRO A 163 15.93 28.06 -0.28
N LEU A 164 14.61 27.80 -0.30
CA LEU A 164 13.76 27.94 -1.49
C LEU A 164 14.26 29.16 -2.26
N PRO A 165 14.57 29.03 -3.56
CA PRO A 165 15.19 30.11 -4.31
C PRO A 165 14.41 31.41 -4.06
N PRO A 166 15.10 32.55 -3.93
CA PRO A 166 14.42 33.84 -3.85
C PRO A 166 13.39 33.92 -4.98
N LYS A 167 12.31 34.68 -4.73
CA LYS A 167 11.00 34.73 -5.41
C LYS A 167 10.95 34.79 -6.96
N ASP A 168 12.05 34.58 -7.66
CA ASP A 168 12.21 34.91 -9.08
C ASP A 168 12.58 33.70 -9.96
N GLU A 169 12.80 32.49 -9.42
CA GLU A 169 13.15 31.32 -10.25
C GLU A 169 12.26 30.08 -9.96
N HIS A 170 11.29 29.86 -10.85
CA HIS A 170 10.55 28.62 -11.17
C HIS A 170 9.77 27.83 -10.07
N PHE A 171 9.94 28.08 -8.77
CA PHE A 171 9.27 27.35 -7.66
C PHE A 171 8.40 28.24 -6.74
N THR A 172 7.94 29.38 -7.24
CA THR A 172 7.33 30.46 -6.42
C THR A 172 5.90 30.22 -5.95
N TRP A 173 5.32 29.07 -6.27
CA TRP A 173 3.96 28.72 -5.85
C TRP A 173 3.92 27.29 -5.32
N ILE A 174 4.30 27.10 -4.06
CA ILE A 174 3.96 25.88 -3.31
C ILE A 174 2.45 25.95 -3.08
N PRO A 175 1.64 25.05 -3.68
CA PRO A 175 0.20 25.04 -3.47
C PRO A 175 -0.09 24.94 -1.97
N ARG A 176 -1.19 25.56 -1.54
CA ARG A 176 -1.61 25.43 -0.14
C ARG A 176 -1.81 23.94 0.17
N TRP A 177 -1.32 23.52 1.33
CA TRP A 177 -1.32 22.12 1.80
C TRP A 177 -0.44 21.13 1.03
N ALA A 178 0.48 21.57 0.17
CA ALA A 178 1.42 20.67 -0.48
C ALA A 178 2.19 19.80 0.54
N GLY A 179 2.25 18.49 0.29
CA GLY A 179 2.88 17.50 1.18
C GLY A 179 2.13 17.26 2.49
N CYS A 180 0.85 17.66 2.59
CA CYS A 180 0.03 17.49 3.78
C CYS A 180 -1.18 16.58 3.54
N LEU A 181 -1.68 16.04 4.65
CA LEU A 181 -3.02 15.49 4.77
C LEU A 181 -3.91 16.51 5.49
N VAL A 182 -5.09 16.76 4.93
CA VAL A 182 -6.06 17.74 5.39
C VAL A 182 -7.39 17.05 5.66
N LEU A 183 -7.90 17.19 6.88
CA LEU A 183 -9.24 16.78 7.22
C LEU A 183 -10.23 17.90 6.83
N LEU A 184 -11.17 17.56 5.97
CA LEU A 184 -12.42 18.30 5.77
C LEU A 184 -13.47 17.70 6.72
N ALA A 185 -13.93 18.50 7.68
CA ALA A 185 -14.96 18.06 8.62
C ALA A 185 -16.29 17.80 7.91
N LYS A 186 -17.17 17.04 8.57
CA LYS A 186 -18.51 16.70 8.05
C LYS A 186 -19.42 17.90 7.78
N ASP A 187 -19.05 19.09 8.26
CA ASP A 187 -19.75 20.35 7.94
C ASP A 187 -19.47 20.86 6.52
N GLY A 188 -18.53 20.22 5.80
CA GLY A 188 -18.13 20.56 4.44
C GLY A 188 -17.36 21.88 4.32
N ARG A 189 -16.91 22.49 5.42
CA ARG A 189 -16.28 23.82 5.41
C ARG A 189 -15.02 23.89 6.27
N THR A 190 -15.00 23.21 7.41
CA THR A 190 -13.89 23.28 8.34
C THR A 190 -12.76 22.38 7.87
N THR A 191 -11.59 22.97 7.62
CA THR A 191 -10.39 22.26 7.17
C THR A 191 -9.28 22.33 8.21
N SER A 192 -8.61 21.21 8.48
CA SER A 192 -7.46 21.17 9.38
C SER A 192 -6.35 20.28 8.81
N VAL A 193 -5.11 20.76 8.82
CA VAL A 193 -3.95 19.91 8.51
C VAL A 193 -3.80 18.91 9.66
N VAL A 194 -3.80 17.62 9.34
CA VAL A 194 -3.72 16.55 10.34
C VAL A 194 -2.41 15.78 10.29
N ALA A 195 -1.64 15.88 9.22
CA ALA A 195 -0.28 15.36 9.12
C ALA A 195 0.46 16.04 7.97
N ALA A 196 1.78 16.01 8.00
CA ALA A 196 2.63 16.63 6.98
C ALA A 196 3.95 15.89 6.82
N GLY A 197 4.68 16.23 5.76
CA GLY A 197 5.97 15.64 5.45
C GLY A 197 5.88 14.54 4.40
N PHE A 198 4.80 14.47 3.64
CA PHE A 198 4.67 13.54 2.53
C PHE A 198 5.27 14.12 1.26
N SER A 199 5.74 13.24 0.39
CA SER A 199 6.29 13.61 -0.91
C SER A 199 5.26 13.42 -2.01
N GLN A 200 4.76 12.20 -2.21
CA GLN A 200 3.84 11.90 -3.30
C GLN A 200 2.82 10.86 -2.84
N VAL A 201 1.80 11.35 -2.15
CA VAL A 201 0.67 10.50 -1.75
C VAL A 201 -0.13 10.10 -2.99
N THR A 202 -0.14 8.81 -3.30
CA THR A 202 -0.85 8.27 -4.48
C THR A 202 -2.14 7.56 -4.12
N ALA A 203 -2.32 7.13 -2.86
CA ALA A 203 -3.57 6.55 -2.40
C ALA A 203 -3.72 6.59 -0.87
N LEU A 204 -4.96 6.44 -0.42
CA LEU A 204 -5.35 6.34 0.98
C LEU A 204 -6.26 5.12 1.14
N ALA A 205 -6.19 4.43 2.28
CA ALA A 205 -7.09 3.34 2.62
C ALA A 205 -7.52 3.40 4.07
N SER A 206 -8.73 2.92 4.37
CA SER A 206 -9.22 2.76 5.74
C SER A 206 -9.09 1.31 6.19
N GLY A 207 -8.51 1.10 7.37
CA GLY A 207 -8.61 -0.15 8.11
C GLY A 207 -9.98 -0.33 8.78
N PRO A 208 -10.25 -1.51 9.34
CA PRO A 208 -11.55 -1.88 9.90
C PRO A 208 -11.86 -1.19 11.23
N GLU A 209 -10.83 -0.78 11.98
CA GLU A 209 -11.00 -0.12 13.29
C GLU A 209 -10.78 1.40 13.18
N GLY A 210 -10.81 1.94 11.95
CA GLY A 210 -10.64 3.35 11.69
C GLY A 210 -9.18 3.80 11.52
N GLN A 211 -8.22 2.85 11.47
CA GLN A 211 -6.86 3.16 11.02
C GLN A 211 -6.92 3.77 9.60
N VAL A 212 -6.00 4.69 9.30
CA VAL A 212 -5.82 5.21 7.95
C VAL A 212 -4.43 4.85 7.48
N PHE A 213 -4.33 4.31 6.28
CA PHE A 213 -3.07 4.01 5.62
C PHE A 213 -2.83 4.96 4.46
N VAL A 214 -1.58 5.43 4.33
CA VAL A 214 -1.15 6.40 3.34
C VAL A 214 -0.06 5.78 2.49
N LEU A 215 -0.29 5.69 1.18
CA LEU A 215 0.72 5.24 0.22
C LEU A 215 1.46 6.47 -0.33
N ASP A 216 2.76 6.56 -0.03
CA ASP A 216 3.66 7.58 -0.58
C ASP A 216 4.63 6.92 -1.56
N ALA A 217 4.40 7.16 -2.86
CA ALA A 217 5.16 6.51 -3.94
C ALA A 217 6.62 6.96 -4.00
N HIS A 218 6.92 8.13 -3.46
CA HIS A 218 8.27 8.67 -3.38
C HIS A 218 8.53 9.12 -1.95
N SER A 219 8.39 8.21 -1.00
CA SER A 219 8.53 8.54 0.40
C SER A 219 9.89 9.20 0.72
N PRO A 220 9.93 10.06 1.76
CA PRO A 220 11.17 10.66 2.27
C PRO A 220 12.27 9.67 2.69
N TRP A 221 11.90 8.40 2.82
CA TRP A 221 12.80 7.32 3.20
C TRP A 221 13.51 6.66 2.00
N GLY A 222 13.41 7.26 0.81
CA GLY A 222 14.16 6.87 -0.39
C GLY A 222 13.55 5.73 -1.20
N ALA A 223 12.46 5.12 -0.72
CA ALA A 223 11.71 4.06 -1.40
C ALA A 223 10.20 4.26 -1.17
N PRO A 224 9.33 3.71 -2.03
CA PRO A 224 7.89 3.80 -1.82
C PRO A 224 7.51 3.17 -0.47
N ALA A 225 6.55 3.77 0.21
CA ALA A 225 6.18 3.35 1.57
C ALA A 225 4.68 3.46 1.84
N VAL A 226 4.21 2.58 2.71
CA VAL A 226 2.92 2.74 3.38
C VAL A 226 3.15 3.18 4.81
N TYR A 227 2.40 4.19 5.22
CA TYR A 227 2.33 4.67 6.59
C TYR A 227 0.97 4.36 7.18
N GLN A 228 0.92 3.95 8.44
CA GLN A 228 -0.24 4.23 9.27
C GLN A 228 -0.23 5.70 9.67
N LEU A 229 -1.38 6.37 9.52
CA LEU A 229 -1.53 7.79 9.83
C LEU A 229 -1.52 8.00 11.35
N GLU A 230 -0.63 8.88 11.79
CA GLU A 230 -0.57 9.41 13.15
C GLU A 230 -0.91 10.90 13.11
N LEU A 231 -1.85 11.33 13.96
CA LEU A 231 -2.30 12.71 13.97
C LEU A 231 -1.17 13.65 14.44
N ASN A 232 -1.02 14.75 13.73
CA ASN A 232 0.02 15.78 13.89
C ASN A 232 1.46 15.25 13.68
N ALA A 233 1.62 14.06 13.09
CA ALA A 233 2.92 13.48 12.83
C ALA A 233 3.63 14.14 11.63
N TRP A 234 4.95 14.01 11.66
CA TRP A 234 5.87 14.50 10.63
C TRP A 234 6.47 13.33 9.86
N TYR A 235 6.37 13.32 8.53
CA TYR A 235 6.78 12.19 7.68
C TYR A 235 8.08 12.40 6.90
N GLY A 236 8.63 13.62 6.88
CA GLY A 236 10.02 13.88 6.46
C GLY A 236 10.22 14.91 5.34
N ASN A 237 9.22 15.22 4.51
CA ASN A 237 9.38 16.16 3.40
C ASN A 237 9.29 17.64 3.84
N PRO A 238 10.41 18.39 3.85
CA PRO A 238 10.51 19.74 4.41
C PRO A 238 9.63 20.80 3.73
N GLU A 239 9.17 20.57 2.49
CA GLU A 239 8.34 21.54 1.75
C GLU A 239 7.02 21.85 2.47
N SER A 240 6.50 20.88 3.23
CA SER A 240 5.25 20.99 3.97
C SER A 240 5.40 21.66 5.35
N LEU A 241 6.63 21.92 5.83
CA LEU A 241 6.87 22.55 7.14
C LEU A 241 6.17 23.91 7.32
N PRO A 242 6.13 24.82 6.32
CA PRO A 242 5.43 26.09 6.45
C PRO A 242 3.92 25.95 6.57
N GLN A 243 3.35 24.78 6.24
CA GLN A 243 1.91 24.52 6.29
C GLN A 243 1.44 24.08 7.69
N LEU A 244 2.37 23.67 8.57
CA LEU A 244 2.06 23.24 9.92
C LEU A 244 1.87 24.45 10.85
N PRO A 245 0.89 24.41 11.77
CA PRO A 245 0.77 25.44 12.79
C PRO A 245 2.04 25.49 13.64
N PRO A 246 2.52 26.68 14.03
CA PRO A 246 3.67 26.79 14.91
C PRO A 246 3.38 26.10 16.26
N PRO A 247 4.38 25.48 16.91
CA PRO A 247 4.20 24.86 18.21
C PRO A 247 3.67 25.87 19.23
N ALA A 248 2.73 25.46 20.08
CA ALA A 248 2.11 26.31 21.10
C ALA A 248 3.10 26.95 22.09
N THR A 249 4.33 26.44 22.18
CA THR A 249 5.40 26.90 23.08
C THR A 249 6.36 27.92 22.46
N ALA A 250 6.23 28.28 21.19
CA ALA A 250 7.16 29.17 20.50
C ALA A 250 6.91 30.66 20.83
N LYS A 251 7.50 31.17 21.92
CA LYS A 251 7.71 32.62 22.11
C LYS A 251 9.04 33.03 21.48
N GLY A 252 8.98 33.74 20.35
CA GLY A 252 10.16 34.28 19.64
C GLY A 252 10.32 33.72 18.22
N LYS A 253 11.19 34.35 17.42
CA LYS A 253 11.49 34.00 16.01
C LYS A 253 12.23 32.65 15.88
N THR A 254 11.67 31.57 16.40
CA THR A 254 12.19 30.21 16.20
C THR A 254 11.60 29.64 14.92
N LYS A 255 12.47 29.32 13.95
CA LYS A 255 12.14 28.46 12.81
C LYS A 255 11.50 27.17 13.35
N SER A 256 10.44 26.68 12.70
CA SER A 256 9.57 25.59 13.16
C SER A 256 10.37 24.45 13.82
N THR A 257 10.07 24.16 15.09
CA THR A 257 10.78 23.12 15.86
C THR A 257 10.51 21.70 15.34
N GLN A 258 9.57 21.53 14.41
CA GLN A 258 9.33 20.26 13.69
C GLN A 258 10.39 19.96 12.62
N ALA A 259 11.16 20.94 12.15
CA ALA A 259 12.26 20.70 11.20
C ALA A 259 13.39 19.82 11.79
N ASN A 260 13.47 19.70 13.12
CA ASN A 260 14.43 18.87 13.84
C ASN A 260 13.82 17.56 14.38
N ALA A 261 12.53 17.30 14.14
CA ALA A 261 11.90 16.04 14.55
C ALA A 261 12.32 14.92 13.59
N ALA A 262 12.68 13.75 14.13
CA ALA A 262 12.91 12.57 13.32
C ALA A 262 11.62 12.25 12.54
N PRO A 263 11.70 11.96 11.23
CA PRO A 263 10.53 11.56 10.46
C PRO A 263 9.89 10.29 11.05
N THR A 264 8.57 10.21 10.94
CA THR A 264 7.79 9.03 11.30
C THR A 264 8.17 7.89 10.37
N PRO A 265 8.57 6.74 10.89
CA PRO A 265 9.04 5.67 10.05
C PRO A 265 7.86 4.88 9.49
N PRO A 266 8.00 4.24 8.32
CA PRO A 266 6.89 3.57 7.65
C PRO A 266 6.45 2.28 8.33
N SER A 267 5.19 1.93 8.08
CA SER A 267 4.62 0.63 8.44
C SER A 267 5.11 -0.46 7.50
N ALA A 268 5.16 -0.18 6.19
CA ALA A 268 5.72 -1.07 5.18
C ALA A 268 6.49 -0.27 4.12
N GLN A 269 7.47 -0.90 3.49
CA GLN A 269 8.26 -0.32 2.42
C GLN A 269 8.43 -1.30 1.28
N PHE A 270 8.50 -0.77 0.06
CA PHE A 270 8.68 -1.55 -1.15
C PHE A 270 10.10 -1.41 -1.66
N PRO A 271 10.68 -2.47 -2.24
CA PRO A 271 11.95 -2.34 -2.93
C PRO A 271 11.77 -1.42 -4.15
N LEU A 272 12.54 -0.34 -4.21
CA LEU A 272 12.58 0.54 -5.38
C LEU A 272 13.31 -0.18 -6.52
N ALA A 273 12.64 -0.69 -7.57
CA ALA A 273 13.22 -1.21 -8.84
C ALA A 273 14.46 -2.16 -8.78
N LEU A 274 14.87 -2.60 -7.59
CA LEU A 274 16.18 -3.24 -7.34
C LEU A 274 16.12 -4.76 -7.46
N LEU A 275 14.92 -5.35 -7.62
CA LEU A 275 14.72 -6.79 -7.75
C LEU A 275 13.69 -7.09 -8.84
N PRO A 276 14.08 -7.75 -9.94
CA PRO A 276 13.15 -8.19 -10.97
C PRO A 276 12.35 -9.44 -10.58
N PRO A 277 11.05 -9.51 -10.94
CA PRO A 277 10.22 -8.38 -11.32
C PRO A 277 9.91 -7.53 -10.08
N SER A 278 10.07 -6.21 -10.18
CA SER A 278 9.77 -5.30 -9.08
C SER A 278 8.34 -5.53 -8.59
N VAL A 279 8.19 -5.66 -7.28
CA VAL A 279 6.89 -5.87 -6.60
C VAL A 279 5.92 -4.74 -6.93
N CYS A 280 6.43 -3.52 -7.06
CA CYS A 280 5.70 -2.36 -7.54
C CYS A 280 6.70 -1.30 -8.02
N GLU A 281 6.63 -0.88 -9.30
CA GLU A 281 7.52 0.14 -9.86
C GLU A 281 6.96 1.54 -9.63
N HIS A 282 5.67 1.73 -9.87
CA HIS A 282 4.97 3.00 -9.67
C HIS A 282 3.68 2.78 -8.85
N PRO A 283 3.80 2.62 -7.51
CA PRO A 283 2.65 2.39 -6.65
C PRO A 283 1.64 3.54 -6.72
N SER A 284 0.42 3.21 -7.12
CA SER A 284 -0.59 4.20 -7.55
C SER A 284 -1.93 4.07 -6.85
N ALA A 285 -2.21 2.90 -6.28
CA ALA A 285 -3.49 2.57 -5.65
C ALA A 285 -3.28 1.76 -4.38
N LEU A 286 -4.18 1.91 -3.40
CA LEU A 286 -4.13 1.23 -2.11
C LEU A 286 -5.54 0.84 -1.69
N ALA A 287 -5.72 -0.38 -1.21
CA ALA A 287 -6.96 -0.82 -0.58
C ALA A 287 -6.67 -1.72 0.62
N TRP A 288 -7.44 -1.59 1.70
CA TRP A 288 -7.45 -2.59 2.76
C TRP A 288 -8.47 -3.68 2.44
N VAL A 289 -8.09 -4.93 2.68
CA VAL A 289 -8.91 -6.11 2.38
C VAL A 289 -8.79 -7.15 3.49
N ARG A 290 -9.81 -8.01 3.59
CA ARG A 290 -9.76 -9.25 4.35
C ARG A 290 -9.87 -10.43 3.39
N LEU A 291 -8.72 -10.96 2.98
CA LEU A 291 -8.65 -12.09 2.07
C LEU A 291 -8.64 -13.40 2.86
N PRO A 292 -8.98 -14.53 2.21
CA PRO A 292 -8.67 -15.83 2.76
C PRO A 292 -7.18 -15.95 3.12
N GLY A 293 -6.88 -16.43 4.32
CA GLY A 293 -5.52 -16.52 4.86
C GLY A 293 -4.89 -15.18 5.32
N SER A 294 -5.64 -14.07 5.33
CA SER A 294 -5.19 -12.84 6.01
C SER A 294 -5.09 -13.06 7.52
N GLY A 295 -4.10 -12.40 8.15
CA GLY A 295 -4.00 -12.33 9.60
C GLY A 295 -5.13 -11.50 10.24
N PRO A 296 -5.13 -11.35 11.58
CA PRO A 296 -6.17 -10.63 12.32
C PRO A 296 -6.32 -9.16 11.92
N ASN A 297 -5.25 -8.55 11.40
CA ASN A 297 -5.21 -7.15 10.97
C ASN A 297 -5.65 -6.94 9.51
N GLY A 298 -5.96 -8.01 8.77
CA GLY A 298 -6.18 -7.95 7.33
C GLY A 298 -4.89 -7.66 6.55
N ASP A 299 -5.04 -7.28 5.28
CA ASP A 299 -3.93 -6.93 4.42
C ASP A 299 -4.20 -5.62 3.67
N LEU A 300 -3.14 -5.03 3.13
CA LEU A 300 -3.24 -3.97 2.13
C LEU A 300 -2.85 -4.50 0.76
N ILE A 301 -3.60 -4.12 -0.26
CA ILE A 301 -3.28 -4.36 -1.67
C ILE A 301 -2.80 -3.06 -2.29
N VAL A 302 -1.66 -3.12 -2.97
CA VAL A 302 -1.07 -1.99 -3.69
C VAL A 302 -1.05 -2.26 -5.19
N GLY A 303 -1.59 -1.34 -5.97
CA GLY A 303 -1.58 -1.41 -7.43
C GLY A 303 -0.43 -0.64 -8.05
N ASP A 304 0.05 -1.13 -9.20
CA ASP A 304 1.13 -0.52 -9.98
C ASP A 304 0.58 0.20 -11.22
N ALA A 305 0.93 1.48 -11.41
CA ALA A 305 0.57 2.24 -12.59
C ALA A 305 1.34 1.82 -13.85
N SER A 306 2.46 1.12 -13.73
CA SER A 306 3.28 0.70 -14.88
C SER A 306 2.86 -0.63 -15.50
N GLY A 307 2.03 -1.44 -14.81
CA GLY A 307 1.65 -2.75 -15.31
C GLY A 307 0.49 -3.38 -14.55
N GLY A 308 0.09 -4.59 -14.96
CA GLY A 308 -1.02 -5.32 -14.34
C GLY A 308 -0.63 -6.07 -13.06
N ARG A 309 0.19 -5.47 -12.19
CA ARG A 309 0.73 -6.10 -10.97
C ARG A 309 0.06 -5.54 -9.72
N LEU A 310 -0.19 -6.43 -8.76
CA LEU A 310 -0.62 -6.12 -7.41
C LEU A 310 0.40 -6.66 -6.41
N ALA A 311 0.77 -5.84 -5.45
CA ALA A 311 1.50 -6.24 -4.26
C ALA A 311 0.53 -6.41 -3.09
N ARG A 312 0.87 -7.32 -2.17
CA ARG A 312 0.17 -7.52 -0.90
C ARG A 312 1.13 -7.15 0.23
N VAL A 313 0.65 -6.30 1.13
CA VAL A 313 1.31 -5.98 2.38
C VAL A 313 0.52 -6.66 3.49
N ARG A 314 1.12 -7.62 4.17
CA ARG A 314 0.47 -8.17 5.36
C ARG A 314 0.78 -7.35 6.57
N LEU A 315 -0.23 -7.12 7.39
CA LEU A 315 -0.10 -6.32 8.59
C LEU A 315 0.09 -7.21 9.82
N TYR A 316 1.06 -6.86 10.66
CA TYR A 316 1.39 -7.55 11.91
C TYR A 316 1.66 -6.54 13.03
N GLY A 317 1.78 -7.06 14.26
CA GLY A 317 1.87 -6.29 15.49
C GLY A 317 0.52 -6.14 16.22
N GLU A 318 0.60 -5.60 17.44
CA GLU A 318 -0.53 -5.38 18.35
C GLU A 318 -0.63 -3.88 18.73
N GLY A 319 -1.86 -3.38 18.89
CA GLY A 319 -2.12 -2.00 19.33
C GLY A 319 -2.13 -0.96 18.20
N ASP A 320 -1.71 0.26 18.51
CA ASP A 320 -1.92 1.44 17.65
C ASP A 320 -0.92 1.60 16.50
N HIS A 321 0.13 0.77 16.41
CA HIS A 321 1.19 0.90 15.39
C HIS A 321 1.46 -0.43 14.67
N LEU A 322 0.76 -0.63 13.56
CA LEU A 322 0.93 -1.79 12.70
C LEU A 322 2.17 -1.66 11.82
N LYS A 323 2.87 -2.78 11.66
CA LYS A 323 3.95 -2.97 10.70
C LYS A 323 3.48 -3.89 9.58
N GLY A 324 4.21 -3.93 8.48
CA GLY A 324 3.84 -4.81 7.38
C GLY A 324 4.98 -5.33 6.54
N CYS A 325 4.73 -6.51 5.97
CA CYS A 325 5.63 -7.19 5.04
C CYS A 325 5.04 -7.15 3.62
N ALA A 326 5.76 -6.52 2.70
CA ALA A 326 5.34 -6.36 1.32
C ALA A 326 5.85 -7.53 0.46
N GLY A 327 5.02 -8.05 -0.45
CA GLY A 327 5.42 -9.06 -1.42
C GLY A 327 4.54 -8.99 -2.67
N PRO A 328 4.95 -9.62 -3.79
CA PRO A 328 4.12 -9.71 -4.97
C PRO A 328 2.89 -10.58 -4.67
N TRP A 329 1.73 -10.27 -5.23
CA TRP A 329 0.51 -11.06 -5.03
C TRP A 329 -0.08 -11.57 -6.33
N LEU A 330 -0.29 -10.68 -7.30
CA LEU A 330 -0.93 -11.02 -8.56
C LEU A 330 -0.27 -10.25 -9.71
N SER A 331 -0.12 -10.91 -10.85
CA SER A 331 0.24 -10.27 -12.12
C SER A 331 -0.66 -10.83 -13.19
N SER A 332 -1.41 -9.97 -13.88
CA SER A 332 -2.35 -10.37 -14.93
C SER A 332 -2.33 -9.39 -16.10
N SER A 333 -2.39 -9.92 -17.32
CA SER A 333 -2.60 -9.10 -18.54
C SER A 333 -3.94 -8.37 -18.52
N GLU A 334 -4.93 -8.91 -17.80
CA GLU A 334 -6.24 -8.27 -17.63
C GLU A 334 -6.16 -6.99 -16.79
N LEU A 335 -5.11 -6.79 -16.00
CA LEU A 335 -4.88 -5.54 -15.27
C LEU A 335 -3.91 -4.59 -16.02
N ALA A 336 -3.32 -5.03 -17.13
CA ALA A 336 -2.43 -4.19 -17.94
C ALA A 336 -3.25 -3.14 -18.73
N PRO A 337 -2.72 -1.94 -19.04
CA PRO A 337 -1.33 -1.52 -18.89
C PRO A 337 -1.04 -0.75 -17.58
N GLY A 338 -1.89 -0.87 -16.55
CA GLY A 338 -1.66 -0.20 -15.28
C GLY A 338 -2.93 0.03 -14.48
N ILE A 339 -2.77 0.00 -13.16
CA ILE A 339 -3.80 0.20 -12.16
C ILE A 339 -3.65 1.62 -11.62
N ASN A 340 -4.74 2.38 -11.52
CA ASN A 340 -4.72 3.76 -11.05
C ASN A 340 -5.52 3.94 -9.74
N ALA A 341 -6.50 3.08 -9.49
CA ALA A 341 -7.36 3.14 -8.31
C ALA A 341 -7.81 1.73 -7.93
N LEU A 342 -8.08 1.55 -6.64
CA LEU A 342 -8.56 0.30 -6.05
C LEU A 342 -9.66 0.63 -5.04
N ALA A 343 -10.77 -0.11 -5.07
CA ALA A 343 -11.83 -0.01 -4.07
C ALA A 343 -12.36 -1.41 -3.70
N PRO A 344 -12.26 -1.82 -2.42
CA PRO A 344 -12.80 -3.09 -1.98
C PRO A 344 -14.33 -3.05 -2.05
N SER A 345 -14.96 -4.17 -2.42
CA SER A 345 -16.41 -4.28 -2.35
C SER A 345 -16.91 -4.13 -0.91
N PRO A 346 -18.16 -3.71 -0.68
CA PRO A 346 -18.69 -3.49 0.67
C PRO A 346 -18.64 -4.72 1.58
N ASP A 347 -18.70 -5.92 1.00
CA ASP A 347 -18.56 -7.21 1.68
C ASP A 347 -17.10 -7.68 1.85
N GLY A 348 -16.14 -6.98 1.26
CA GLY A 348 -14.72 -7.31 1.24
C GLY A 348 -14.35 -8.50 0.35
N ALA A 349 -15.29 -9.05 -0.41
CA ALA A 349 -15.07 -10.27 -1.21
C ALA A 349 -14.39 -10.02 -2.56
N SER A 350 -14.34 -8.77 -3.04
CA SER A 350 -13.75 -8.42 -4.32
C SER A 350 -13.07 -7.07 -4.28
N LEU A 351 -12.28 -6.78 -5.31
CA LEU A 351 -11.57 -5.53 -5.46
C LEU A 351 -11.83 -4.95 -6.85
N LEU A 352 -12.46 -3.78 -6.90
CA LEU A 352 -12.62 -3.00 -8.11
C LEU A 352 -11.32 -2.28 -8.42
N ALA A 353 -10.86 -2.37 -9.67
CA ALA A 353 -9.66 -1.72 -10.15
C ALA A 353 -10.00 -0.74 -11.27
N GLY A 354 -9.60 0.53 -11.09
CA GLY A 354 -9.56 1.51 -12.17
C GLY A 354 -8.28 1.33 -12.98
N LEU A 355 -8.40 1.20 -14.30
CA LEU A 355 -7.30 0.85 -15.19
C LEU A 355 -7.11 1.93 -16.25
N LYS A 356 -5.91 1.99 -16.82
CA LYS A 356 -5.63 2.83 -18.01
C LYS A 356 -6.56 2.52 -19.20
N SER A 357 -7.09 1.29 -19.28
CA SER A 357 -7.92 0.81 -20.38
C SER A 357 -9.36 0.45 -19.95
N GLY A 358 -9.88 1.05 -18.87
CA GLY A 358 -11.24 0.78 -18.37
C GLY A 358 -11.25 0.42 -16.89
N ALA A 359 -12.00 -0.60 -16.53
CA ALA A 359 -12.03 -1.12 -15.17
C ALA A 359 -12.00 -2.65 -15.17
N GLY A 360 -11.63 -3.23 -14.03
CA GLY A 360 -11.63 -4.67 -13.81
C GLY A 360 -12.01 -5.00 -12.38
N VAL A 361 -12.38 -6.25 -12.14
CA VAL A 361 -12.64 -6.79 -10.80
C VAL A 361 -11.66 -7.93 -10.55
N VAL A 362 -11.06 -7.90 -9.38
CA VAL A 362 -10.25 -9.00 -8.86
C VAL A 362 -11.08 -9.75 -7.84
N LEU A 363 -11.23 -11.05 -8.07
CA LEU A 363 -11.89 -12.01 -7.19
C LEU A 363 -10.80 -12.84 -6.52
N PRO A 364 -10.49 -12.57 -5.25
CA PRO A 364 -9.57 -13.41 -4.47
C PRO A 364 -10.11 -14.83 -4.40
N THR A 365 -9.23 -15.80 -4.64
CA THR A 365 -9.52 -17.23 -4.45
C THR A 365 -9.12 -17.69 -3.05
N GLU A 366 -9.54 -18.90 -2.70
CA GLU A 366 -9.05 -19.61 -1.51
C GLU A 366 -7.52 -19.61 -1.44
N PRO A 367 -6.93 -19.59 -0.24
CA PRO A 367 -5.50 -19.48 -0.09
C PRO A 367 -4.82 -20.75 -0.61
N ALA A 368 -3.57 -20.62 -1.07
CA ALA A 368 -2.76 -21.79 -1.43
C ALA A 368 -2.65 -22.77 -0.26
N ALA A 369 -2.65 -24.07 -0.59
CA ALA A 369 -2.46 -25.14 0.39
C ALA A 369 -1.24 -24.88 1.29
N PHE A 370 -0.20 -24.27 0.73
CA PHE A 370 0.99 -23.82 1.46
C PHE A 370 1.22 -22.31 1.28
N HIS A 371 1.04 -21.56 2.35
CA HIS A 371 1.29 -20.12 2.41
C HIS A 371 1.92 -19.75 3.77
N ILE A 372 2.64 -18.63 3.82
CA ILE A 372 3.07 -18.04 5.09
C ILE A 372 1.81 -17.59 5.85
N THR A 373 1.74 -17.74 7.16
CA THR A 373 0.63 -17.24 8.00
C THR A 373 1.07 -16.00 8.78
N GLU A 374 2.34 -15.95 9.20
CA GLU A 374 2.93 -14.86 9.95
C GLU A 374 4.37 -14.60 9.48
N LEU A 375 4.76 -13.33 9.43
CA LEU A 375 6.11 -12.91 9.05
C LEU A 375 6.41 -11.56 9.70
N GLU A 376 7.21 -11.58 10.77
CA GLU A 376 7.44 -10.42 11.63
C GLU A 376 8.88 -10.37 12.16
N ILE A 377 9.35 -9.17 12.53
CA ILE A 377 10.58 -8.98 13.28
C ILE A 377 10.24 -8.62 14.73
N ARG A 378 10.58 -9.48 15.71
CA ARG A 378 10.42 -9.24 17.15
C ARG A 378 11.74 -9.44 17.88
N ASP A 379 12.15 -8.47 18.69
CA ASP A 379 13.35 -8.56 19.55
C ASP A 379 14.63 -9.05 18.82
N GLY A 380 14.81 -8.63 17.56
CA GLY A 380 15.95 -9.03 16.72
C GLY A 380 15.82 -10.39 16.04
N TRP A 381 14.69 -11.08 16.22
CA TRP A 381 14.32 -12.30 15.51
C TRP A 381 13.40 -12.01 14.35
N LEU A 382 13.68 -12.59 13.19
CA LEU A 382 12.71 -12.73 12.11
C LEU A 382 11.93 -14.02 12.34
N GLU A 383 10.65 -13.91 12.65
CA GLU A 383 9.73 -15.03 12.90
C GLU A 383 8.89 -15.28 11.64
N CYS A 384 8.91 -16.53 11.18
CA CYS A 384 8.19 -16.98 10.00
C CYS A 384 7.30 -18.18 10.37
N HIS A 385 5.99 -18.09 10.15
CA HIS A 385 5.07 -19.22 10.30
C HIS A 385 4.38 -19.56 8.98
N PHE A 386 4.02 -20.83 8.81
CA PHE A 386 3.44 -21.38 7.60
C PHE A 386 2.16 -22.16 7.88
N SER A 387 1.28 -22.24 6.89
CA SER A 387 0.00 -22.95 6.97
C SER A 387 0.13 -24.48 7.04
N SER A 388 1.33 -25.01 6.80
CA SER A 388 1.62 -26.44 6.83
C SER A 388 3.10 -26.67 7.18
N PRO A 389 3.47 -27.83 7.75
CA PRO A 389 4.85 -28.14 8.06
C PRO A 389 5.76 -28.06 6.83
N LEU A 390 6.97 -27.53 7.02
CA LEU A 390 8.03 -27.52 6.01
C LEU A 390 8.52 -28.94 5.70
N ALA A 391 8.99 -29.15 4.48
CA ALA A 391 9.69 -30.38 4.12
C ALA A 391 10.98 -30.54 4.96
N GLN A 392 11.30 -31.78 5.35
CA GLN A 392 12.50 -32.06 6.15
C GLN A 392 13.78 -31.56 5.46
N GLU A 393 13.87 -31.70 4.14
CA GLU A 393 15.01 -31.25 3.33
C GLU A 393 15.24 -29.72 3.40
N VAL A 394 14.16 -28.97 3.66
CA VAL A 394 14.16 -27.51 3.79
C VAL A 394 14.58 -27.11 5.21
N ILE A 395 14.07 -27.84 6.21
CA ILE A 395 14.43 -27.73 7.64
C ILE A 395 15.94 -27.97 7.80
N ASP A 396 16.47 -29.04 7.19
CA ASP A 396 17.88 -29.42 7.27
C ASP A 396 18.83 -28.34 6.69
N LYS A 397 18.29 -27.44 5.85
CA LYS A 397 19.03 -26.35 5.19
C LYS A 397 18.61 -24.96 5.68
N ALA A 398 17.89 -24.85 6.79
CA ALA A 398 17.40 -23.58 7.32
C ALA A 398 18.53 -22.54 7.54
N GLY A 399 19.73 -22.99 7.92
CA GLY A 399 20.90 -22.13 8.09
C GLY A 399 21.42 -21.47 6.80
N ASP A 400 21.05 -21.99 5.63
CA ASP A 400 21.51 -21.50 4.32
C ASP A 400 20.48 -20.59 3.63
N TRP A 401 19.38 -20.23 4.30
CA TRP A 401 18.35 -19.40 3.69
C TRP A 401 18.90 -18.00 3.41
N PRO A 402 18.80 -17.52 2.16
CA PRO A 402 19.36 -16.23 1.77
C PRO A 402 18.51 -15.09 2.36
N LEU A 403 19.14 -14.30 3.24
CA LEU A 403 18.63 -13.00 3.67
C LEU A 403 19.44 -11.91 2.95
N ALA A 404 18.77 -10.86 2.50
CA ALA A 404 19.44 -9.67 1.97
C ALA A 404 18.90 -8.44 2.69
N GLN A 405 19.74 -7.45 2.95
CA GLN A 405 19.34 -6.19 3.55
C GLN A 405 19.74 -5.00 2.67
N TRP A 406 18.94 -3.94 2.70
CA TRP A 406 19.25 -2.65 2.12
C TRP A 406 19.23 -1.61 3.23
N PRO A 407 20.35 -0.93 3.52
CA PRO A 407 20.35 0.20 4.43
C PRO A 407 19.46 1.32 3.88
N LEU A 408 18.59 1.85 4.73
CA LEU A 408 17.73 2.97 4.38
C LEU A 408 18.11 4.20 5.20
N VAL A 409 18.31 5.32 4.52
CA VAL A 409 18.67 6.60 5.15
C VAL A 409 17.74 7.69 4.59
N PRO A 410 17.00 8.43 5.43
CA PRO A 410 16.18 9.56 4.99
C PRO A 410 16.91 10.51 4.04
N GLY A 411 16.23 10.91 2.97
CA GLY A 411 16.77 11.85 1.97
C GLY A 411 17.88 11.29 1.08
N ARG A 412 18.25 10.01 1.21
CA ARG A 412 19.22 9.31 0.33
C ARG A 412 18.54 8.22 -0.48
N ASN A 413 19.14 7.87 -1.62
CA ASN A 413 18.75 6.65 -2.34
C ASN A 413 19.08 5.41 -1.48
N PRO A 414 18.32 4.32 -1.62
CA PRO A 414 18.69 3.05 -1.01
C PRO A 414 20.13 2.67 -1.36
N GLY A 415 20.88 2.17 -0.39
CA GLY A 415 22.23 1.64 -0.63
C GLY A 415 22.22 0.36 -1.46
N GLU A 416 23.40 -0.16 -1.81
CA GLU A 416 23.50 -1.49 -2.43
C GLU A 416 23.05 -2.61 -1.48
N PRO A 417 22.44 -3.69 -2.00
CA PRO A 417 22.10 -4.85 -1.19
C PRO A 417 23.33 -5.45 -0.52
N GLN A 418 23.19 -5.79 0.76
CA GLN A 418 24.15 -6.59 1.48
C GLN A 418 23.53 -7.95 1.80
N LEU A 419 24.22 -9.02 1.43
CA LEU A 419 23.85 -10.37 1.86
C LEU A 419 24.04 -10.47 3.37
N VAL A 420 22.99 -10.92 4.04
CA VAL A 420 22.97 -11.16 5.49
C VAL A 420 22.84 -12.66 5.69
N ARG A 421 23.63 -13.19 6.61
CA ARG A 421 23.43 -14.56 7.10
C ARG A 421 22.83 -14.48 8.50
N SER A 422 21.83 -15.32 8.76
CA SER A 422 21.33 -15.49 10.12
C SER A 422 22.46 -16.00 11.01
N ILE A 423 22.46 -15.56 12.27
CA ILE A 423 23.45 -16.03 13.26
C ILE A 423 23.03 -17.36 13.84
N ARG A 424 21.71 -17.56 13.97
CA ARG A 424 21.10 -18.75 14.54
C ARG A 424 19.69 -18.90 13.96
N HIS A 425 19.21 -20.13 13.89
CA HIS A 425 17.80 -20.41 13.63
C HIS A 425 17.23 -21.36 14.68
N ILE A 426 15.91 -21.29 14.87
CA ILE A 426 15.11 -22.21 15.69
C ILE A 426 13.97 -22.69 14.81
N ILE A 427 13.70 -24.00 14.84
CA ILE A 427 12.60 -24.60 14.10
C ILE A 427 11.61 -25.12 15.15
N GLU A 428 10.34 -24.77 14.98
CA GLU A 428 9.28 -25.25 15.87
C GLU A 428 9.11 -26.77 15.77
N PRO A 429 8.71 -27.46 16.86
CA PRO A 429 8.58 -28.92 16.87
C PRO A 429 7.68 -29.49 15.75
N GLU A 430 6.65 -28.73 15.35
CA GLU A 430 5.71 -29.13 14.30
C GLU A 430 6.20 -28.78 12.88
N GLY A 431 7.35 -28.13 12.75
CA GLY A 431 7.94 -27.72 11.46
C GLY A 431 7.17 -26.60 10.76
N THR A 432 6.20 -25.97 11.43
CA THR A 432 5.35 -24.89 10.93
C THR A 432 5.93 -23.50 11.14
N GLY A 433 6.97 -23.37 11.97
CA GLY A 433 7.60 -22.10 12.28
C GLY A 433 9.13 -22.17 12.24
N VAL A 434 9.74 -21.09 11.76
CA VAL A 434 11.19 -20.90 11.77
C VAL A 434 11.50 -19.48 12.22
N SER A 435 12.35 -19.35 13.24
CA SER A 435 12.82 -18.05 13.75
C SER A 435 14.31 -17.89 13.44
N PHE A 436 14.69 -16.76 12.85
CA PHE A 436 16.07 -16.41 12.51
C PHE A 436 16.58 -15.27 13.40
N LEU A 437 17.66 -15.51 14.14
CA LEU A 437 18.35 -14.43 14.85
C LEU A 437 19.12 -13.60 13.84
N LEU A 438 18.75 -12.33 13.73
CA LEU A 438 19.40 -11.40 12.83
C LEU A 438 20.69 -10.85 13.47
N PRO A 439 21.69 -10.42 12.69
CA PRO A 439 22.98 -9.97 13.23
C PRO A 439 22.93 -8.71 14.10
N PRO A 440 23.74 -8.60 15.16
CA PRO A 440 23.88 -7.36 15.90
C PRO A 440 24.55 -6.29 15.02
N GLY A 441 24.20 -5.02 15.24
CA GLY A 441 24.78 -3.90 14.50
C GLY A 441 24.22 -3.70 13.09
N MET A 442 23.06 -4.28 12.78
CA MET A 442 22.30 -3.86 11.60
C MET A 442 22.00 -2.35 11.68
N PRO A 443 21.97 -1.65 10.54
CA PRO A 443 21.71 -0.23 10.53
C PRO A 443 20.35 0.04 11.19
N PRO A 444 20.19 1.14 11.95
CA PRO A 444 18.96 1.43 12.70
C PRO A 444 17.68 1.32 11.87
N GLN A 445 17.80 1.52 10.55
CA GLN A 445 16.76 1.22 9.58
C GLN A 445 17.30 0.49 8.36
N ALA A 446 16.66 -0.62 8.00
CA ALA A 446 16.94 -1.41 6.82
C ALA A 446 15.65 -1.93 6.17
N LEU A 447 15.69 -2.20 4.88
CA LEU A 447 14.73 -3.09 4.23
C LEU A 447 15.33 -4.49 4.21
N LEU A 448 14.72 -5.45 4.90
CA LEU A 448 15.09 -6.86 4.84
C LEU A 448 14.29 -7.54 3.74
N ALA A 449 14.97 -8.25 2.82
CA ALA A 449 14.34 -9.16 1.88
C ALA A 449 14.63 -10.61 2.27
N VAL A 450 13.57 -11.41 2.22
CA VAL A 450 13.62 -12.83 2.52
C VAL A 450 13.14 -13.59 1.28
N ASP A 451 13.93 -14.55 0.81
CA ASP A 451 13.63 -15.35 -0.37
C ASP A 451 13.32 -16.81 0.02
N PHE A 452 12.05 -17.16 -0.14
CA PHE A 452 11.46 -18.44 0.14
C PHE A 452 11.20 -19.30 -1.13
N ARG A 453 11.78 -18.98 -2.30
CA ARG A 453 11.51 -19.70 -3.57
C ARG A 453 11.82 -21.20 -3.52
N SER A 454 12.80 -21.57 -2.70
CA SER A 454 13.22 -22.95 -2.49
C SER A 454 12.32 -23.72 -1.50
N LEU A 455 11.48 -23.06 -0.71
CA LEU A 455 10.72 -23.71 0.34
C LEU A 455 9.56 -24.55 -0.19
N ARG A 456 9.32 -25.68 0.46
CA ARG A 456 8.22 -26.61 0.18
C ARG A 456 7.60 -27.08 1.48
N SER A 457 6.31 -27.40 1.46
CA SER A 457 5.68 -28.13 2.55
C SER A 457 6.12 -29.60 2.56
N GLY A 458 5.85 -30.32 3.64
CA GLY A 458 6.05 -31.77 3.71
C GLY A 458 5.25 -32.57 2.66
N SER A 459 4.13 -32.01 2.17
CA SER A 459 3.35 -32.55 1.05
C SER A 459 3.91 -32.21 -0.33
N GLY A 460 4.97 -31.39 -0.41
CA GLY A 460 5.63 -30.98 -1.66
C GLY A 460 5.05 -29.71 -2.29
N ASP A 461 4.12 -29.03 -1.64
CA ASP A 461 3.51 -27.80 -2.14
C ASP A 461 4.48 -26.63 -2.12
N ARG A 462 4.34 -25.72 -3.08
CA ARG A 462 5.16 -24.51 -3.20
C ARG A 462 4.48 -23.32 -2.54
N LEU A 463 5.26 -22.45 -1.93
CA LEU A 463 4.76 -21.14 -1.53
C LEU A 463 4.29 -20.35 -2.75
N GLN A 464 3.07 -19.82 -2.67
CA GLN A 464 2.47 -18.99 -3.71
C GLN A 464 3.25 -17.67 -3.92
N VAL A 465 3.74 -17.09 -2.81
CA VAL A 465 4.57 -15.90 -2.79
C VAL A 465 5.84 -16.22 -2.05
N SER A 466 6.97 -15.97 -2.69
CA SER A 466 8.25 -16.47 -2.26
C SER A 466 9.26 -15.38 -1.94
N GLN A 467 8.90 -14.10 -2.02
CA GLN A 467 9.79 -12.99 -1.67
C GLN A 467 9.01 -11.93 -0.90
N PHE A 468 9.53 -11.56 0.27
CA PHE A 468 8.92 -10.57 1.15
C PHE A 468 9.94 -9.52 1.59
N PHE A 469 9.44 -8.31 1.83
CA PHE A 469 10.20 -7.13 2.21
C PHE A 469 9.66 -6.58 3.51
N LEU A 470 10.53 -6.40 4.51
CA LEU A 470 10.17 -5.91 5.84
C LEU A 470 11.01 -4.70 6.20
N PRO A 471 10.40 -3.57 6.63
CA PRO A 471 11.16 -2.51 7.25
C PRO A 471 11.62 -3.00 8.63
N ALA A 472 12.93 -3.10 8.82
CA ALA A 472 13.52 -3.43 10.08
C ALA A 472 13.95 -2.14 10.78
N GLN A 473 13.39 -1.88 11.96
CA GLN A 473 13.79 -0.78 12.83
C GLN A 473 14.52 -1.38 14.04
N PHE A 474 15.82 -1.19 14.09
CA PHE A 474 16.62 -1.64 15.21
C PHE A 474 16.78 -0.46 16.16
N THR A 475 16.05 -0.49 17.28
CA THR A 475 16.45 0.28 18.45
C THR A 475 17.75 -0.32 18.96
N GLU A 476 18.81 0.50 19.15
CA GLU A 476 19.93 0.05 19.96
C GLU A 476 19.37 -0.53 21.26
N PRO A 477 19.77 -1.75 21.69
CA PRO A 477 19.20 -2.35 22.87
C PRO A 477 19.47 -1.43 24.07
N ALA A 478 18.41 -0.85 24.62
CA ALA A 478 18.44 -0.21 25.93
C ALA A 478 18.54 -1.30 27.00
N ARG A 479 19.69 -1.97 27.07
CA ARG A 479 20.07 -2.83 28.20
C ARG A 479 21.58 -3.02 28.18
N THR A 480 22.20 -2.38 29.17
CA THR A 480 23.52 -2.70 29.69
C THR A 480 23.74 -4.22 29.67
N VAL A 481 24.71 -4.67 28.88
CA VAL A 481 25.37 -5.95 29.13
C VAL A 481 25.83 -5.90 30.59
N PRO A 482 25.44 -6.85 31.47
CA PRO A 482 25.97 -6.89 32.81
C PRO A 482 27.48 -7.05 32.69
N THR A 483 28.23 -6.04 33.13
CA THR A 483 29.67 -6.17 33.31
C THR A 483 29.87 -7.33 34.29
N PRO A 484 30.69 -8.34 33.99
CA PRO A 484 31.03 -9.34 34.98
C PRO A 484 31.66 -8.61 36.17
N ALA A 485 31.17 -8.91 37.37
CA ALA A 485 31.68 -8.32 38.60
C ALA A 485 33.21 -8.58 38.67
N PRO A 486 34.03 -7.56 38.91
CA PRO A 486 35.46 -7.75 39.12
C PRO A 486 35.66 -8.41 40.48
N GLY A 487 35.83 -9.74 40.49
CA GLY A 487 36.05 -10.46 41.74
C GLY A 487 35.68 -11.94 41.69
N ALA A 488 36.38 -12.72 40.86
CA ALA A 488 36.51 -14.16 41.07
C ALA A 488 37.84 -14.63 40.46
N GLU A 489 38.94 -14.19 41.06
CA GLU A 489 40.18 -14.94 40.99
C GLU A 489 39.93 -16.33 41.61
N SER A 490 40.22 -17.41 40.89
CA SER A 490 40.69 -18.62 41.54
C SER A 490 41.98 -19.06 40.89
N SER A 491 43.05 -18.80 41.64
CA SER A 491 44.35 -19.43 41.58
C SER A 491 44.33 -20.86 41.05
N LYS A 492 45.30 -21.17 40.18
CA LYS A 492 46.31 -22.21 40.46
C LYS A 492 47.41 -22.19 39.39
N LYS A 493 48.58 -21.71 39.83
CA LYS A 493 49.91 -22.18 39.41
C LYS A 493 50.32 -23.37 40.31
N PRO A 494 51.33 -24.20 39.97
CA PRO A 494 52.64 -23.82 39.43
C PRO A 494 52.74 -23.75 37.91
#